data_AF-A0A2V7UM40-F1
#
_entry.id   AF-A0A2V7UM40-F1
#
_cell.length_a   1.000
_cell.length_b   1.000
_cell.length_c   1.000
_cell.angle_alpha   90.00
_cell.angle_beta   90.00
_cell.angle_gamma   90.00
#
_symmetry.space_group_name_H-M   'P 1'
#
loop_
_entity.id
_entity.type
_entity.pdbx_description
1 polymer ?
#
loop_
_entity_poly.entity_id
_entity_poly.type
_entity_poly.pdbx_seq_one_letter_code
_entity_poly.pdbx_strand_id
1 'polypeptide(L)'
;MGKAPDEPSSSGRPTSESRGALGILACLAACVPFLFNFVAWTASSYDRVQKLRRYGEDMSVATTSYLERREPTGSPAIKLSSIAAQRYGLGLQATMLKEEQQLGLRPWQFWRTLPVDSPVRPGPIVHRNNDDVGRAWLAELGFRLLGGVAPFLLLWLAALACVPVLGWMVWELAGAGHVVAGVVFAIACACSPFFVESMALPYSAFGFYLVGLLAIAAFAVFAIMRIPDARGFLLRALALGPLLAVCALCRDGILLALPGLLLAMMLGARRIVAVPAAAVSGPRWRRGLGLVLLGFVAAALPYALARSPTHHEIWTGVWEGLGDFDRTKGHVWSDAVAVKVLTDAGLDPGVPTAVEMFDRELSSPEKEAFFRRLVLEDVRSDPLWFLTILGKRVVATVTQDELLVLGGRSAPSEQARRGRGAPISPNQGRIRFFYHLVPSAASVG
;
A
#
# COMPACT_ATOMS: atom_id res chain seq x y z
N MET A 1 -44.94 -55.00 -25.28
CA MET A 1 -43.79 -54.29 -25.87
C MET A 1 -43.73 -52.90 -25.24
N GLY A 2 -42.95 -52.75 -24.17
CA GLY A 2 -42.81 -51.50 -23.43
C GLY A 2 -41.76 -50.60 -24.07
N LYS A 3 -42.11 -49.32 -24.30
CA LYS A 3 -41.17 -48.26 -24.67
C LYS A 3 -40.17 -48.05 -23.54
N ALA A 4 -38.88 -48.13 -23.85
CA ALA A 4 -37.83 -47.65 -22.95
C ALA A 4 -37.96 -46.13 -22.76
N PRO A 5 -37.78 -45.59 -21.54
CA PRO A 5 -37.76 -44.15 -21.32
C PRO A 5 -36.43 -43.57 -21.80
N ASP A 6 -36.53 -42.45 -22.51
CA ASP A 6 -35.42 -41.64 -23.00
C ASP A 6 -34.47 -41.25 -21.85
N GLU A 7 -33.19 -41.57 -22.01
CA GLU A 7 -32.12 -41.02 -21.17
C GLU A 7 -32.11 -39.48 -21.31
N PRO A 8 -32.02 -38.72 -20.20
CA PRO A 8 -31.88 -37.28 -20.29
C PRO A 8 -30.52 -36.93 -20.91
N SER A 9 -30.58 -36.06 -21.91
CA SER A 9 -29.42 -35.52 -22.62
C SER A 9 -28.35 -35.06 -21.64
N SER A 10 -27.15 -35.62 -21.79
CA SER A 10 -25.98 -35.19 -21.05
C SER A 10 -25.74 -33.70 -21.32
N SER A 11 -26.00 -32.87 -20.32
CA SER A 11 -25.66 -31.45 -20.32
C SER A 11 -24.16 -31.33 -20.59
N GLY A 12 -23.81 -30.90 -21.79
CA GLY A 12 -22.44 -30.84 -22.28
C GLY A 12 -21.56 -30.04 -21.31
N ARG A 13 -20.60 -30.72 -20.67
CA ARG A 13 -19.55 -30.02 -19.92
C ARG A 13 -18.79 -29.15 -20.93
N PRO A 14 -18.67 -27.83 -20.68
CA PRO A 14 -17.96 -26.94 -21.58
C PRO A 14 -16.52 -27.44 -21.78
N THR A 15 -16.12 -27.55 -23.05
CA THR A 15 -14.78 -27.98 -23.48
C THR A 15 -13.69 -27.07 -22.89
N SER A 16 -12.47 -27.60 -22.76
CA SER A 16 -11.29 -26.88 -22.23
C SER A 16 -11.12 -25.47 -22.83
N GLU A 17 -11.34 -25.33 -24.14
CA GLU A 17 -11.21 -24.05 -24.87
C GLU A 17 -12.30 -23.05 -24.49
N SER A 18 -13.55 -23.49 -24.34
CA SER A 18 -14.66 -22.63 -23.93
C SER A 18 -14.47 -22.07 -22.50
N ARG A 19 -13.81 -22.83 -21.61
CA ARG A 19 -13.47 -22.35 -20.26
C ARG A 19 -12.36 -21.30 -20.28
N GLY A 20 -11.39 -21.43 -21.19
CA GLY A 20 -10.32 -20.45 -21.38
C GLY A 20 -10.84 -19.11 -21.90
N ALA A 21 -11.69 -19.14 -22.93
CA ALA A 21 -12.29 -17.93 -23.50
C ALA A 21 -13.18 -17.19 -22.48
N LEU A 22 -13.96 -17.94 -21.69
CA LEU A 22 -14.85 -17.38 -20.67
C LEU A 22 -14.06 -16.79 -19.49
N GLY A 23 -12.91 -17.37 -19.14
CA GLY A 23 -11.97 -16.78 -18.18
C GLY A 23 -11.35 -15.47 -18.66
N ILE A 24 -10.95 -15.39 -19.93
CA ILE A 24 -10.40 -14.16 -20.52
C ILE A 24 -11.45 -13.05 -20.56
N LEU A 25 -12.68 -13.37 -21.00
CA LEU A 25 -13.79 -12.41 -21.00
C LEU A 25 -14.14 -11.93 -19.59
N ALA A 26 -14.10 -12.82 -18.59
CA ALA A 26 -14.29 -12.45 -17.19
C ALA A 26 -13.19 -11.51 -16.67
N CYS A 27 -11.92 -11.75 -17.04
CA CYS A 27 -10.81 -10.85 -16.71
C CYS A 27 -10.96 -9.47 -17.39
N LEU A 28 -11.40 -9.43 -18.66
CA LEU A 28 -11.65 -8.16 -19.35
C LEU A 28 -12.81 -7.39 -18.73
N ALA A 29 -13.91 -8.09 -18.42
CA ALA A 29 -15.07 -7.52 -17.73
C ALA A 29 -14.75 -7.00 -16.32
N ALA A 30 -13.66 -7.48 -15.70
CA ALA A 30 -13.15 -7.01 -14.43
C ALA A 30 -12.23 -5.78 -14.57
N CYS A 31 -11.25 -5.84 -15.47
CA CYS A 31 -10.20 -4.83 -15.55
C CYS A 31 -10.65 -3.55 -16.24
N VAL A 32 -11.52 -3.63 -17.26
CA VAL A 32 -11.98 -2.46 -18.01
C VAL A 32 -12.83 -1.52 -17.15
N PRO A 33 -13.84 -1.98 -16.37
CA PRO A 33 -14.59 -1.09 -15.50
C PRO A 33 -13.73 -0.48 -14.39
N PHE A 34 -12.74 -1.20 -13.87
CA PHE A 34 -11.81 -0.65 -12.88
C PHE A 34 -11.02 0.52 -13.47
N LEU A 35 -10.38 0.33 -14.63
CA LEU A 35 -9.62 1.38 -15.30
C LEU A 35 -10.51 2.56 -15.71
N PHE A 36 -11.72 2.29 -16.19
CA PHE A 36 -12.68 3.34 -16.52
C PHE A 36 -13.05 4.19 -15.30
N ASN A 37 -13.42 3.56 -14.18
CA ASN A 37 -13.73 4.28 -12.94
C ASN A 37 -12.51 5.00 -12.37
N PHE A 38 -11.31 4.42 -12.49
CA PHE A 38 -10.06 5.04 -12.07
C PHE A 38 -9.75 6.31 -12.89
N VAL A 39 -9.89 6.25 -14.22
CA VAL A 39 -9.76 7.42 -15.10
C VAL A 39 -10.79 8.48 -14.76
N ALA A 40 -12.06 8.10 -14.62
CA ALA A 40 -13.14 9.03 -14.28
C ALA A 40 -12.90 9.71 -12.92
N TRP A 41 -12.41 8.96 -11.93
CA TRP A 41 -12.09 9.48 -10.61
C TRP A 41 -10.90 10.44 -10.66
N THR A 42 -9.80 10.03 -11.29
CA THR A 42 -8.59 10.88 -11.40
C THR A 42 -8.86 12.17 -12.19
N ALA A 43 -9.74 12.14 -13.19
CA ALA A 43 -10.15 13.32 -13.95
C ALA A 43 -11.05 14.28 -13.14
N SER A 44 -11.89 13.79 -12.23
CA SER A 44 -12.86 14.60 -11.48
C SER A 44 -12.37 15.06 -10.10
N SER A 45 -11.36 14.40 -9.54
CA SER A 45 -10.87 14.64 -8.18
C SER A 45 -9.44 15.17 -8.13
N TYR A 46 -8.92 15.67 -9.25
CA TYR A 46 -7.50 16.02 -9.43
C TYR A 46 -6.96 16.97 -8.33
N ASP A 47 -7.71 18.01 -7.97
CA ASP A 47 -7.28 18.97 -6.92
C ASP A 47 -7.07 18.31 -5.55
N ARG A 48 -7.76 17.20 -5.27
CA ARG A 48 -7.60 16.44 -4.02
C ARG A 48 -6.32 15.61 -4.00
N VAL A 49 -5.76 15.33 -5.19
CA VAL A 49 -4.60 14.47 -5.40
C VAL A 49 -3.28 15.26 -5.31
N GLN A 50 -3.31 16.59 -5.34
CA GLN A 50 -2.12 17.45 -5.24
C GLN A 50 -1.57 17.65 -3.81
N LYS A 51 -1.92 16.77 -2.86
CA LYS A 51 -1.47 16.89 -1.48
C LYS A 51 0.01 16.50 -1.35
N LEU A 52 0.79 17.45 -0.82
CA LEU A 52 2.24 17.55 -0.94
C LEU A 52 3.05 16.38 -0.37
N ARG A 53 2.69 15.87 0.81
CA ARG A 53 3.65 15.14 1.67
C ARG A 53 4.38 14.00 0.95
N ARG A 54 3.73 12.84 0.82
CA ARG A 54 4.41 11.65 0.28
C ARG A 54 4.57 11.67 -1.24
N TYR A 55 3.68 12.34 -1.97
CA TYR A 55 3.80 12.47 -3.42
C TYR A 55 4.99 13.36 -3.80
N GLY A 56 5.15 14.51 -3.15
CA GLY A 56 6.28 15.40 -3.38
C GLY A 56 7.61 14.76 -2.98
N GLU A 57 7.65 14.04 -1.86
CA GLU A 57 8.82 13.27 -1.42
C GLU A 57 9.22 12.19 -2.43
N ASP A 58 8.28 11.28 -2.76
CA ASP A 58 8.51 10.17 -3.70
C ASP A 58 8.89 10.71 -5.10
N MET A 59 8.23 11.79 -5.57
CA MET A 59 8.58 12.45 -6.85
C MET A 59 9.97 13.06 -6.79
N SER A 60 10.33 13.74 -5.70
CA SER A 60 11.65 14.39 -5.58
C SER A 60 12.78 13.38 -5.63
N VAL A 61 12.63 12.25 -4.93
CA VAL A 61 13.60 11.15 -4.97
C VAL A 61 13.64 10.54 -6.37
N ALA A 62 12.49 10.18 -6.95
CA ALA A 62 12.44 9.54 -8.26
C ALA A 62 13.02 10.43 -9.37
N THR A 63 12.66 11.73 -9.37
CA THR A 63 13.16 12.71 -10.34
C THR A 63 14.65 12.95 -10.18
N THR A 64 15.14 13.20 -8.97
CA THR A 64 16.59 13.44 -8.77
C THR A 64 17.41 12.20 -9.09
N SER A 65 16.95 11.00 -8.71
CA SER A 65 17.61 9.74 -9.07
C SER A 65 17.64 9.51 -10.58
N TYR A 66 16.52 9.73 -11.28
CA TYR A 66 16.44 9.62 -12.74
C TYR A 66 17.41 10.58 -13.44
N LEU A 67 17.41 11.86 -13.04
CA LEU A 67 18.26 12.88 -13.64
C LEU A 67 19.74 12.66 -13.32
N GLU A 68 20.08 12.25 -12.09
CA GLU A 68 21.47 12.01 -11.67
C GLU A 68 22.10 10.84 -12.43
N ARG A 69 21.30 9.83 -12.79
CA ARG A 69 21.76 8.76 -13.69
C ARG A 69 22.00 9.22 -15.12
N ARG A 70 21.19 10.17 -15.62
CA ARG A 70 21.29 10.68 -17.00
C ARG A 70 22.47 11.62 -17.17
N GLU A 71 22.65 12.51 -16.20
CA GLU A 71 23.74 13.47 -16.15
C GLU A 71 24.18 13.63 -14.69
N PRO A 72 25.27 12.97 -14.27
CA PRO A 72 25.78 13.07 -12.90
C PRO A 72 26.28 14.48 -12.62
N THR A 73 25.82 15.07 -11.50
CA THR A 73 26.23 16.40 -11.07
C THR A 73 27.47 16.39 -10.20
N GLY A 74 27.82 15.23 -9.62
CA GLY A 74 28.91 15.12 -8.63
C GLY A 74 28.57 15.76 -7.28
N SER A 75 27.34 16.26 -7.10
CA SER A 75 26.88 16.83 -5.85
C SER A 75 26.68 15.73 -4.79
N PRO A 76 26.96 16.01 -3.51
CA PRO A 76 26.73 15.03 -2.46
C PRO A 76 25.24 14.70 -2.32
N ALA A 77 24.95 13.47 -1.91
CA ALA A 77 23.58 13.06 -1.60
C ALA A 77 23.04 13.86 -0.41
N ILE A 78 21.78 14.31 -0.52
CA ILE A 78 21.10 15.04 0.55
C ILE A 78 19.94 14.20 1.12
N LYS A 79 19.76 14.26 2.44
CA LYS A 79 18.66 13.57 3.11
C LYS A 79 17.32 14.20 2.73
N LEU A 80 16.29 13.37 2.54
CA LEU A 80 14.91 13.80 2.27
C LEU A 80 14.36 14.77 3.33
N SER A 81 14.76 14.60 4.59
CA SER A 81 14.38 15.47 5.71
C SER A 81 15.07 16.84 5.72
N SER A 82 16.01 17.08 4.81
CA SER A 82 16.74 18.36 4.76
C SER A 82 15.87 19.48 4.19
N ILE A 83 16.09 20.70 4.68
CA ILE A 83 15.43 21.91 4.16
C ILE A 83 15.66 22.05 2.65
N ALA A 84 16.85 21.67 2.16
CA ALA A 84 17.18 21.70 0.74
C ALA A 84 16.29 20.74 -0.08
N ALA A 85 16.10 19.51 0.40
CA ALA A 85 15.22 18.53 -0.25
C ALA A 85 13.75 18.99 -0.23
N GLN A 86 13.26 19.52 0.89
CA GLN A 86 11.90 20.05 0.99
C GLN A 86 11.65 21.24 0.05
N ARG A 87 12.58 22.20 -0.01
CA ARG A 87 12.50 23.33 -0.95
C ARG A 87 12.51 22.87 -2.40
N TYR A 88 13.35 21.89 -2.72
CA TYR A 88 13.38 21.31 -4.05
C TYR A 88 12.05 20.64 -4.39
N GLY A 89 11.46 19.85 -3.47
CA GLY A 89 10.17 19.20 -3.71
C GLY A 89 9.02 20.18 -3.96
N LEU A 90 8.98 21.28 -3.20
CA LEU A 90 8.01 22.37 -3.43
C LEU A 90 8.21 23.04 -4.79
N GLY A 91 9.47 23.34 -5.16
CA GLY A 91 9.80 23.94 -6.45
C GLY A 91 9.51 23.00 -7.63
N LEU A 92 9.81 21.71 -7.47
CA LEU A 92 9.51 20.65 -8.43
C LEU A 92 8.00 20.58 -8.68
N GLN A 93 7.19 20.54 -7.62
CA GLN A 93 5.74 20.49 -7.75
C GLN A 93 5.19 21.73 -8.46
N ALA A 94 5.63 22.94 -8.08
CA ALA A 94 5.18 24.17 -8.71
C ALA A 94 5.53 24.21 -10.21
N THR A 95 6.72 23.71 -10.58
CA THR A 95 7.17 23.60 -11.97
C THR A 95 6.33 22.58 -12.75
N MET A 96 6.13 21.38 -12.18
CA MET A 96 5.29 20.34 -12.78
C MET A 96 3.86 20.84 -13.01
N LEU A 97 3.26 21.48 -12.01
CA LEU A 97 1.90 22.01 -12.12
C LEU A 97 1.79 23.06 -13.24
N LYS A 98 2.78 23.93 -13.36
CA LYS A 98 2.84 24.94 -14.42
C LYS A 98 2.96 24.29 -15.80
N GLU A 99 3.87 23.33 -15.96
CA GLU A 99 4.08 22.64 -17.23
C GLU A 99 2.88 21.77 -17.62
N GLU A 100 2.26 21.08 -16.67
CA GLU A 100 1.01 20.33 -16.86
C GLU A 100 -0.10 21.23 -17.40
N GLN A 101 -0.27 22.44 -16.83
CA GLN A 101 -1.24 23.42 -17.29
C GLN A 101 -0.92 23.92 -18.71
N GLN A 102 0.34 24.22 -19.00
CA GLN A 102 0.79 24.69 -20.32
C GLN A 102 0.61 23.63 -21.42
N LEU A 103 0.89 22.37 -21.09
CA LEU A 103 0.80 21.24 -22.01
C LEU A 103 -0.61 20.64 -22.07
N GLY A 104 -1.54 21.11 -21.22
CA GLY A 104 -2.89 20.57 -21.12
C GLY A 104 -2.92 19.11 -20.66
N LEU A 105 -1.91 18.67 -19.90
CA LEU A 105 -1.81 17.28 -19.45
C LEU A 105 -2.95 16.93 -18.51
N ARG A 106 -3.48 15.72 -18.68
CA ARG A 106 -4.54 15.18 -17.84
C ARG A 106 -4.01 14.05 -16.96
N PRO A 107 -4.58 13.83 -15.76
CA PRO A 107 -4.12 12.79 -14.84
C PRO A 107 -4.11 11.37 -15.42
N TRP A 108 -4.96 11.10 -16.41
CA TRP A 108 -5.01 9.80 -17.08
C TRP A 108 -3.88 9.60 -18.10
N GLN A 109 -3.19 10.67 -18.51
CA GLN A 109 -2.05 10.63 -19.42
C GLN A 109 -0.75 10.38 -18.64
N PHE A 110 -0.75 9.39 -17.77
CA PHE A 110 0.37 9.10 -16.86
C PHE A 110 1.67 8.70 -17.55
N TRP A 111 1.60 8.37 -18.84
CA TRP A 111 2.75 8.06 -19.70
C TRP A 111 3.37 9.30 -20.34
N ARG A 112 2.72 10.47 -20.29
CA ARG A 112 3.26 11.71 -20.85
C ARG A 112 4.38 12.22 -19.96
N THR A 113 5.51 12.55 -20.58
CA THR A 113 6.68 13.11 -19.93
C THR A 113 6.75 14.61 -20.14
N LEU A 114 7.43 15.30 -19.21
CA LEU A 114 7.70 16.72 -19.32
C LEU A 114 8.85 16.97 -20.33
N PRO A 115 8.77 18.04 -21.13
CA PRO A 115 9.76 18.36 -22.17
C PRO A 115 11.06 18.93 -21.61
N VAL A 116 11.04 19.47 -20.38
CA VAL A 116 12.19 20.10 -19.74
C VAL A 116 12.59 19.27 -18.51
N ASP A 117 13.87 18.89 -18.43
CA ASP A 117 14.43 18.33 -17.20
C ASP A 117 14.47 19.46 -16.14
N SER A 118 13.89 19.18 -14.97
CA SER A 118 13.57 20.09 -13.86
C SER A 118 14.66 21.10 -13.40
N PRO A 119 14.33 22.12 -12.57
CA PRO A 119 15.22 23.22 -12.22
C PRO A 119 16.49 22.77 -11.50
N VAL A 120 17.45 23.71 -11.35
CA VAL A 120 18.75 23.53 -10.67
C VAL A 120 18.59 22.62 -9.42
N ARG A 121 19.20 21.44 -9.49
CA ARG A 121 19.04 20.37 -8.50
C ARG A 121 20.14 20.42 -7.43
N PRO A 122 19.82 20.20 -6.15
CA PRO A 122 20.79 20.27 -5.04
C PRO A 122 21.69 19.02 -4.89
N GLY A 123 21.54 18.01 -5.77
CA GLY A 123 22.15 16.68 -5.68
C GLY A 123 21.10 15.58 -5.53
N PRO A 124 21.51 14.29 -5.50
CA PRO A 124 20.57 13.17 -5.35
C PRO A 124 19.91 13.21 -3.97
N ILE A 125 18.57 13.21 -3.95
CA ILE A 125 17.78 13.14 -2.71
C ILE A 125 17.61 11.67 -2.34
N VAL A 126 17.97 11.32 -1.11
CA VAL A 126 17.86 9.95 -0.60
C VAL A 126 16.84 9.86 0.54
N HIS A 127 16.04 8.79 0.50
CA HIS A 127 15.09 8.46 1.56
C HIS A 127 15.78 8.25 2.91
N ARG A 128 14.99 8.35 3.99
CA ARG A 128 15.45 7.89 5.30
C ARG A 128 15.60 6.36 5.27
N ASN A 129 16.46 5.84 6.13
CA ASN A 129 16.67 4.39 6.19
C ASN A 129 15.37 3.62 6.49
N ASN A 130 14.42 4.21 7.22
CA ASN A 130 13.16 3.57 7.63
C ASN A 130 11.97 3.84 6.70
N ASP A 131 12.12 4.62 5.62
CA ASP A 131 11.01 4.91 4.71
C ASP A 131 10.68 3.73 3.78
N ASP A 132 9.42 3.63 3.35
CA ASP A 132 9.07 2.74 2.23
C ASP A 132 9.47 3.41 0.91
N VAL A 133 10.58 2.94 0.33
CA VAL A 133 11.23 3.50 -0.88
C VAL A 133 10.63 3.03 -2.20
N GLY A 134 9.75 2.03 -2.17
CA GLY A 134 9.30 1.30 -3.36
C GLY A 134 8.58 2.16 -4.38
N ARG A 135 7.80 3.16 -3.95
CA ARG A 135 7.08 4.05 -4.87
C ARG A 135 8.03 4.91 -5.70
N ALA A 136 9.03 5.51 -5.06
CA ALA A 136 10.05 6.31 -5.75
C ALA A 136 10.85 5.44 -6.73
N TRP A 137 11.24 4.22 -6.34
CA TRP A 137 11.96 3.30 -7.22
C TRP A 137 11.15 2.88 -8.45
N LEU A 138 9.87 2.57 -8.26
CA LEU A 138 8.96 2.24 -9.36
C LEU A 138 8.73 3.44 -10.29
N ALA A 139 8.61 4.65 -9.74
CA ALA A 139 8.48 5.87 -10.53
C ALA A 139 9.75 6.16 -11.33
N GLU A 140 10.93 6.07 -10.72
CA GLU A 140 12.21 6.21 -11.41
C GLU A 140 12.33 5.20 -12.55
N LEU A 141 12.01 3.92 -12.30
CA LEU A 141 12.00 2.89 -13.33
C LEU A 141 11.05 3.26 -14.48
N GLY A 142 9.85 3.74 -14.17
CA GLY A 142 8.92 4.19 -15.20
C GLY A 142 9.40 5.41 -15.96
N PHE A 143 10.06 6.38 -15.32
CA PHE A 143 10.68 7.52 -16.02
C PHE A 143 11.75 7.07 -17.01
N ARG A 144 12.54 6.06 -16.64
CA ARG A 144 13.51 5.43 -17.54
C ARG A 144 12.85 4.76 -18.73
N LEU A 145 11.75 4.04 -18.50
CA LEU A 145 11.01 3.37 -19.56
C LEU A 145 10.29 4.36 -20.50
N LEU A 146 9.82 5.48 -19.96
CA LEU A 146 9.13 6.54 -20.72
C LEU A 146 10.08 7.57 -21.34
N GLY A 147 11.36 7.56 -20.97
CA GLY A 147 12.37 8.50 -21.48
C GLY A 147 12.26 9.91 -20.92
N GLY A 148 11.64 10.09 -19.75
CA GLY A 148 11.49 11.40 -19.12
C GLY A 148 10.66 11.36 -17.84
N VAL A 149 10.62 12.48 -17.12
CA VAL A 149 9.83 12.63 -15.89
C VAL A 149 8.34 12.66 -16.24
N ALA A 150 7.57 11.71 -15.73
CA ALA A 150 6.14 11.57 -15.97
C ALA A 150 5.34 11.95 -14.70
N PRO A 151 4.71 13.14 -14.64
CA PRO A 151 4.18 13.68 -13.38
C PRO A 151 3.14 12.75 -12.76
N PHE A 152 2.19 12.25 -13.54
CA PHE A 152 1.09 11.46 -13.00
C PHE A 152 1.40 9.97 -12.78
N LEU A 153 2.61 9.50 -13.13
CA LEU A 153 2.94 8.07 -13.05
C LEU A 153 2.77 7.52 -11.62
N LEU A 154 3.20 8.27 -10.60
CA LEU A 154 3.08 7.85 -9.19
C LEU A 154 1.64 7.57 -8.75
N LEU A 155 0.66 8.25 -9.35
CA LEU A 155 -0.75 8.05 -9.06
C LEU A 155 -1.26 6.73 -9.64
N TRP A 156 -0.61 6.25 -10.71
CA TRP A 156 -1.04 5.08 -11.46
C TRP A 156 -0.35 3.79 -11.04
N LEU A 157 0.80 3.85 -10.35
CA LEU A 157 1.59 2.66 -10.05
C LEU A 157 0.80 1.54 -9.34
N ALA A 158 0.02 1.87 -8.31
CA ALA A 158 -0.77 0.87 -7.61
C ALA A 158 -1.93 0.34 -8.47
N ALA A 159 -2.58 1.20 -9.25
CA ALA A 159 -3.63 0.78 -10.19
C ALA A 159 -3.09 -0.17 -11.27
N LEU A 160 -1.91 0.14 -11.83
CA LEU A 160 -1.22 -0.70 -12.81
C LEU A 160 -0.83 -2.06 -12.22
N ALA A 161 -0.38 -2.10 -10.96
CA ALA A 161 -0.10 -3.34 -10.25
C ALA A 161 -1.40 -4.12 -9.91
N CYS A 162 -2.51 -3.42 -9.68
CA CYS A 162 -3.78 -4.01 -9.30
C CYS A 162 -4.46 -4.78 -10.45
N VAL A 163 -4.38 -4.27 -11.69
CA VAL A 163 -5.00 -4.89 -12.87
C VAL A 163 -4.64 -6.38 -13.04
N PRO A 164 -3.35 -6.77 -13.10
CA PRO A 164 -3.00 -8.18 -13.25
C PRO A 164 -3.41 -9.03 -12.03
N VAL A 165 -3.46 -8.45 -10.84
CA VAL A 165 -3.86 -9.16 -9.61
C VAL A 165 -5.35 -9.39 -9.54
N LEU A 166 -6.17 -8.43 -9.97
CA LEU A 166 -7.61 -8.62 -10.14
C LEU A 166 -7.90 -9.70 -11.19
N GLY A 167 -7.19 -9.66 -12.32
CA GLY A 167 -7.26 -10.71 -13.33
C GLY A 167 -6.88 -12.08 -12.77
N TRP A 168 -5.82 -12.16 -11.96
CA TRP A 168 -5.39 -13.39 -11.31
C TRP A 168 -6.45 -13.92 -10.31
N MET A 169 -7.05 -13.06 -9.50
CA MET A 169 -8.12 -13.45 -8.58
C MET A 169 -9.33 -14.02 -9.32
N VAL A 170 -9.79 -13.34 -10.37
CA VAL A 170 -10.89 -13.81 -11.22
C VAL A 170 -10.54 -15.15 -11.87
N TRP A 171 -9.31 -15.29 -12.37
CA TRP A 171 -8.82 -16.54 -12.95
C TRP A 171 -8.84 -17.70 -11.96
N GLU A 172 -8.41 -17.50 -10.72
CA GLU A 172 -8.42 -18.58 -9.72
C GLU A 172 -9.84 -18.95 -9.27
N LEU A 173 -10.74 -17.96 -9.12
CA LEU A 173 -12.15 -18.23 -8.83
C LEU A 173 -12.83 -18.95 -10.00
N ALA A 174 -12.57 -18.56 -11.24
CA ALA A 174 -13.04 -19.25 -12.43
C ALA A 174 -12.51 -20.69 -12.48
N GLY A 175 -11.22 -20.89 -12.20
CA GLY A 175 -10.59 -22.20 -12.12
C GLY A 175 -11.11 -23.08 -10.98
N ALA A 176 -11.71 -22.49 -9.95
CA ALA A 176 -12.43 -23.18 -8.87
C ALA A 176 -13.92 -23.43 -9.18
N GLY A 177 -14.42 -23.03 -10.36
CA GLY A 177 -15.83 -23.18 -10.74
C GLY A 177 -16.74 -22.03 -10.28
N HIS A 178 -16.17 -20.94 -9.74
CA HIS A 178 -16.89 -19.79 -9.21
C HIS A 178 -16.71 -18.53 -10.06
N VAL A 179 -16.89 -18.64 -11.38
CA VAL A 179 -16.69 -17.52 -12.33
C VAL A 179 -17.55 -16.30 -11.97
N VAL A 180 -18.83 -16.51 -11.68
CA VAL A 180 -19.77 -15.42 -11.34
C VAL A 180 -19.30 -14.67 -10.09
N ALA A 181 -18.84 -15.39 -9.06
CA ALA A 181 -18.31 -14.77 -7.85
C ALA A 181 -17.06 -13.92 -8.16
N GLY A 182 -16.18 -14.38 -9.04
CA GLY A 182 -15.01 -13.62 -9.49
C GLY A 182 -15.39 -12.33 -10.21
N VAL A 183 -16.34 -12.41 -11.15
CA VAL A 183 -16.84 -11.23 -11.89
C VAL A 183 -17.51 -10.24 -10.94
N VAL A 184 -18.40 -10.71 -10.06
CA VAL A 184 -19.08 -9.86 -9.07
C VAL A 184 -18.08 -9.21 -8.13
N PHE A 185 -17.07 -9.95 -7.66
CA PHE A 185 -16.00 -9.41 -6.82
C PHE A 185 -15.24 -8.29 -7.52
N ALA A 186 -14.82 -8.52 -8.76
CA ALA A 186 -14.08 -7.51 -9.52
C ALA A 186 -14.91 -6.27 -9.82
N ILE A 187 -16.20 -6.43 -10.17
CA ILE A 187 -17.13 -5.30 -10.35
C ILE A 187 -17.31 -4.55 -9.03
N ALA A 188 -17.44 -5.25 -7.91
CA ALA A 188 -17.54 -4.60 -6.60
C ALA A 188 -16.28 -3.78 -6.26
N CYS A 189 -15.09 -4.31 -6.55
CA CYS A 189 -13.84 -3.55 -6.43
C CYS A 189 -13.81 -2.33 -7.38
N ALA A 190 -14.16 -2.52 -8.64
CA ALA A 190 -14.16 -1.46 -9.66
C ALA A 190 -15.16 -0.33 -9.36
N CYS A 191 -16.31 -0.67 -8.78
CA CYS A 191 -17.35 0.28 -8.42
C CYS A 191 -17.16 0.86 -7.01
N SER A 192 -16.27 0.28 -6.20
CA SER A 192 -15.99 0.75 -4.84
C SER A 192 -15.19 2.05 -4.89
N PRO A 193 -15.77 3.17 -4.38
CA PRO A 193 -15.07 4.44 -4.35
C PRO A 193 -13.81 4.36 -3.50
N PHE A 194 -13.91 3.71 -2.34
CA PHE A 194 -12.80 3.50 -1.42
C PHE A 194 -11.65 2.75 -2.10
N PHE A 195 -11.97 1.68 -2.83
CA PHE A 195 -10.96 0.87 -3.51
C PHE A 195 -10.27 1.66 -4.62
N VAL A 196 -11.04 2.35 -5.47
CA VAL A 196 -10.51 3.16 -6.57
C VAL A 196 -9.67 4.33 -6.06
N GLU A 197 -10.16 5.07 -5.07
CA GLU A 197 -9.41 6.19 -4.45
C GLU A 197 -8.12 5.71 -3.78
N SER A 198 -8.18 4.59 -3.07
CA SER A 198 -7.02 3.97 -2.42
C SER A 198 -5.87 3.68 -3.38
N MET A 199 -6.18 3.36 -4.64
CA MET A 199 -5.18 3.09 -5.68
C MET A 199 -4.48 4.36 -6.19
N ALA A 200 -5.09 5.53 -6.01
CA ALA A 200 -4.57 6.81 -6.50
C ALA A 200 -4.01 7.71 -5.38
N LEU A 201 -3.93 7.23 -4.14
CA LEU A 201 -3.59 8.08 -3.00
C LEU A 201 -2.17 8.67 -3.15
N PRO A 202 -2.03 10.01 -3.16
CA PRO A 202 -0.74 10.67 -3.34
C PRO A 202 0.10 10.60 -2.06
N TYR A 203 -0.54 10.79 -0.91
CA TYR A 203 0.09 10.92 0.41
C TYR A 203 0.35 9.57 1.10
N SER A 204 -0.09 8.44 0.54
CA SER A 204 0.06 7.11 1.14
C SER A 204 0.13 6.03 0.06
N ALA A 205 1.00 5.05 0.28
CA ALA A 205 1.12 3.86 -0.56
C ALA A 205 0.04 2.79 -0.28
N PHE A 206 -1.10 3.16 0.30
CA PHE A 206 -2.12 2.22 0.77
C PHE A 206 -2.68 1.31 -0.34
N GLY A 207 -2.73 1.78 -1.59
CA GLY A 207 -3.09 0.94 -2.73
C GLY A 207 -2.25 -0.34 -2.83
N PHE A 208 -0.94 -0.27 -2.54
CA PHE A 208 -0.06 -1.44 -2.55
C PHE A 208 -0.36 -2.44 -1.42
N TYR A 209 -0.87 -1.98 -0.28
CA TYR A 209 -1.37 -2.86 0.77
C TYR A 209 -2.58 -3.67 0.26
N LEU A 210 -3.52 -3.01 -0.42
CA LEU A 210 -4.69 -3.69 -1.02
C LEU A 210 -4.28 -4.65 -2.14
N VAL A 211 -3.35 -4.26 -3.01
CA VAL A 211 -2.80 -5.14 -4.07
C VAL A 211 -2.18 -6.39 -3.45
N GLY A 212 -1.36 -6.25 -2.41
CA GLY A 212 -0.75 -7.38 -1.70
C GLY A 212 -1.80 -8.31 -1.08
N LEU A 213 -2.83 -7.76 -0.43
CA LEU A 213 -3.92 -8.55 0.13
C LEU A 213 -4.70 -9.32 -0.95
N LEU A 214 -4.99 -8.68 -2.08
CA LEU A 214 -5.65 -9.35 -3.21
C LEU A 214 -4.80 -10.48 -3.78
N ALA A 215 -3.47 -10.31 -3.84
CA ALA A 215 -2.56 -11.34 -4.31
C ALA A 215 -2.52 -12.56 -3.37
N ILE A 216 -2.48 -12.30 -2.05
CA ILE A 216 -2.56 -13.36 -1.04
C ILE A 216 -3.92 -14.07 -1.13
N ALA A 217 -5.00 -13.33 -1.36
CA ALA A 217 -6.33 -13.90 -1.55
C ALA A 217 -6.39 -14.79 -2.81
N ALA A 218 -5.85 -14.34 -3.95
CA ALA A 218 -5.79 -15.13 -5.17
C ALA A 218 -5.00 -16.44 -4.97
N PHE A 219 -3.84 -16.35 -4.29
CA PHE A 219 -3.08 -17.53 -3.89
C PHE A 219 -3.88 -18.46 -2.97
N ALA A 220 -4.59 -17.91 -1.99
CA ALA A 220 -5.41 -18.68 -1.05
C ALA A 220 -6.57 -19.39 -1.76
N VAL A 221 -7.24 -18.74 -2.72
CA VAL A 221 -8.29 -19.36 -3.54
C VAL A 221 -7.74 -20.57 -4.27
N PHE A 222 -6.57 -20.46 -4.92
CA PHE A 222 -5.94 -21.62 -5.53
C PHE A 222 -5.65 -22.72 -4.50
N ALA A 223 -5.00 -22.37 -3.38
CA ALA A 223 -4.55 -23.31 -2.38
C ALA A 223 -5.69 -24.05 -1.67
N ILE A 224 -6.85 -23.41 -1.51
CA ILE A 224 -7.96 -23.91 -0.68
C ILE A 224 -9.13 -24.41 -1.52
N MET A 225 -9.49 -23.71 -2.60
CA MET A 225 -10.73 -24.02 -3.34
C MET A 225 -10.52 -25.00 -4.49
N ARG A 226 -9.29 -25.07 -5.03
CA ARG A 226 -8.96 -26.02 -6.11
C ARG A 226 -8.38 -27.31 -5.54
N ILE A 227 -8.24 -28.34 -6.37
CA ILE A 227 -7.38 -29.48 -6.08
C ILE A 227 -5.96 -29.01 -6.41
N PRO A 228 -5.15 -28.64 -5.39
CA PRO A 228 -3.86 -28.05 -5.67
C PRO A 228 -2.88 -29.17 -6.01
N ASP A 229 -2.05 -28.95 -7.02
CA ASP A 229 -0.87 -29.75 -7.27
C ASP A 229 0.39 -29.01 -6.79
N ALA A 230 1.45 -29.74 -6.45
CA ALA A 230 2.66 -29.15 -5.89
C ALA A 230 3.32 -28.14 -6.85
N ARG A 231 3.29 -28.41 -8.17
CA ARG A 231 3.86 -27.52 -9.18
C ARG A 231 3.05 -26.24 -9.28
N GLY A 232 1.72 -26.34 -9.36
CA GLY A 232 0.82 -25.20 -9.40
C GLY A 232 0.91 -24.33 -8.15
N PHE A 233 1.12 -24.93 -6.98
CA PHE A 233 1.36 -24.24 -5.71
C PHE A 233 2.66 -23.43 -5.73
N LEU A 234 3.77 -24.06 -6.10
CA LEU A 234 5.08 -23.41 -6.13
C LEU A 234 5.17 -22.32 -7.21
N LEU A 235 4.57 -22.54 -8.39
CA LEU A 235 4.52 -21.50 -9.44
C LEU A 235 3.77 -20.25 -8.98
N ARG A 236 2.69 -20.42 -8.22
CA ARG A 236 1.94 -19.28 -7.67
C ARG A 236 2.65 -18.60 -6.52
N ALA A 237 3.35 -19.36 -5.68
CA ALA A 237 4.21 -18.78 -4.65
C ALA A 237 5.37 -17.98 -5.28
N LEU A 238 5.95 -18.48 -6.36
CA LEU A 238 6.97 -17.79 -7.14
C LEU A 238 6.44 -16.52 -7.80
N ALA A 239 5.23 -16.53 -8.34
CA ALA A 239 4.57 -15.33 -8.89
C ALA A 239 4.20 -14.32 -7.80
N LEU A 240 3.76 -14.80 -6.63
CA LEU A 240 3.39 -13.99 -5.48
C LEU A 240 4.61 -13.25 -4.90
N GLY A 241 5.80 -13.85 -4.93
CA GLY A 241 7.00 -13.30 -4.29
C GLY A 241 7.40 -11.90 -4.78
N PRO A 242 7.68 -11.69 -6.08
CA PRO A 242 8.01 -10.37 -6.61
C PRO A 242 6.91 -9.34 -6.35
N LEU A 243 5.64 -9.74 -6.42
CA LEU A 243 4.51 -8.86 -6.18
C LEU A 243 4.43 -8.43 -4.71
N LEU A 244 4.58 -9.37 -3.77
CA LEU A 244 4.65 -9.06 -2.34
C LEU A 244 5.89 -8.23 -2.00
N ALA A 245 7.03 -8.48 -2.65
CA ALA A 245 8.22 -7.67 -2.48
C ALA A 245 7.98 -6.23 -2.90
N VAL A 246 7.39 -6.01 -4.07
CA VAL A 246 7.01 -4.66 -4.52
C VAL A 246 6.02 -4.02 -3.54
N CYS A 247 4.98 -4.75 -3.13
CA CYS A 247 3.98 -4.23 -2.19
C CYS A 247 4.62 -3.87 -0.84
N ALA A 248 5.51 -4.70 -0.30
CA ALA A 248 6.17 -4.49 0.97
C ALA A 248 7.25 -3.40 0.91
N LEU A 249 7.90 -3.19 -0.24
CA LEU A 249 8.80 -2.06 -0.45
C LEU A 249 8.04 -0.74 -0.58
N CYS A 250 6.80 -0.76 -1.10
CA CYS A 250 5.95 0.42 -1.17
C CYS A 250 5.21 0.68 0.14
N ARG A 251 4.85 -0.38 0.88
CA ARG A 251 4.11 -0.34 2.15
C ARG A 251 4.39 -1.58 2.97
N ASP A 252 5.34 -1.48 3.90
CA ASP A 252 5.77 -2.56 4.79
C ASP A 252 4.62 -3.22 5.60
N GLY A 253 3.55 -2.47 5.89
CA GLY A 253 2.38 -2.94 6.62
C GLY A 253 1.74 -4.21 6.03
N ILE A 254 1.96 -4.53 4.75
CA ILE A 254 1.50 -5.80 4.16
C ILE A 254 2.11 -7.04 4.83
N LEU A 255 3.25 -6.89 5.49
CA LEU A 255 3.89 -7.97 6.26
C LEU A 255 3.00 -8.44 7.43
N LEU A 256 2.05 -7.63 7.89
CA LEU A 256 1.03 -8.06 8.86
C LEU A 256 0.09 -9.13 8.30
N ALA A 257 0.03 -9.32 6.97
CA ALA A 257 -0.72 -10.38 6.32
C ALA A 257 0.03 -11.72 6.24
N LEU A 258 1.31 -11.79 6.67
CA LEU A 258 2.11 -13.01 6.65
C LEU A 258 1.46 -14.20 7.39
N PRO A 259 0.83 -14.04 8.57
CA PRO A 259 0.13 -15.15 9.22
C PRO A 259 -0.99 -15.74 8.35
N GLY A 260 -1.73 -14.89 7.63
CA GLY A 260 -2.76 -15.32 6.68
C GLY A 260 -2.18 -16.07 5.48
N LEU A 261 -1.06 -15.58 4.94
CA LEU A 261 -0.33 -16.28 3.87
C LEU A 261 0.17 -17.65 4.32
N LEU A 262 0.81 -17.73 5.49
CA LEU A 262 1.28 -18.98 6.07
C LEU A 262 0.13 -19.97 6.30
N LEU A 263 -1.02 -19.48 6.79
CA LEU A 263 -2.21 -20.30 6.95
C LEU A 263 -2.70 -20.86 5.60
N ALA A 264 -2.78 -20.02 4.56
CA ALA A 264 -3.13 -20.47 3.21
C ALA A 264 -2.14 -21.51 2.66
N MET A 265 -0.85 -21.31 2.86
CA MET A 265 0.20 -22.27 2.49
C MET A 265 0.05 -23.60 3.23
N MET A 266 -0.18 -23.56 4.55
CA MET A 266 -0.38 -24.76 5.37
C MET A 266 -1.61 -25.55 4.91
N LEU A 267 -2.73 -24.86 4.64
CA LEU A 267 -3.96 -25.51 4.16
C LEU A 267 -3.77 -26.12 2.77
N GLY A 268 -3.12 -25.41 1.85
CA GLY A 268 -2.78 -25.92 0.52
C GLY A 268 -1.87 -27.15 0.57
N ALA A 269 -0.78 -27.08 1.34
CA ALA A 269 0.14 -28.19 1.51
C ALA A 269 -0.53 -29.43 2.13
N ARG A 270 -1.41 -29.24 3.12
CA ARG A 270 -2.20 -30.34 3.71
C ARG A 270 -3.08 -31.02 2.66
N ARG A 271 -3.73 -30.24 1.78
CA ARG A 271 -4.57 -30.77 0.69
C ARG A 271 -3.76 -31.52 -0.34
N ILE A 272 -2.61 -30.99 -0.76
CA ILE A 272 -1.70 -31.63 -1.74
C ILE A 272 -1.25 -33.00 -1.24
N VAL A 273 -0.83 -33.10 0.04
CA VAL A 273 -0.27 -34.35 0.59
C VAL A 273 -1.36 -35.34 1.02
N ALA A 274 -2.60 -34.88 1.18
CA ALA A 274 -3.74 -35.76 1.45
C ALA A 274 -4.14 -36.59 0.21
N VAL A 275 -3.80 -36.15 -1.00
CA VAL A 275 -4.03 -36.92 -2.22
C VAL A 275 -3.16 -38.18 -2.19
N PRO A 276 -3.73 -39.39 -2.33
CA PRO A 276 -2.95 -40.63 -2.35
C PRO A 276 -2.15 -40.73 -3.65
N ALA A 277 -0.96 -40.14 -3.69
CA ALA A 277 0.02 -40.45 -4.71
C ALA A 277 0.68 -41.79 -4.35
N ALA A 278 0.56 -42.77 -5.26
CA ALA A 278 1.27 -44.04 -5.16
C ALA A 278 2.78 -43.79 -5.02
N ALA A 279 3.42 -44.51 -4.10
CA ALA A 279 4.87 -44.73 -4.05
C ALA A 279 5.80 -43.51 -3.78
N VAL A 280 5.56 -42.71 -2.72
CA VAL A 280 6.61 -41.82 -2.18
C VAL A 280 6.88 -42.15 -0.71
N SER A 281 8.08 -42.66 -0.44
CA SER A 281 8.60 -43.00 0.88
C SER A 281 8.81 -41.73 1.72
N GLY A 282 8.17 -41.68 2.90
CA GLY A 282 8.39 -40.63 3.90
C GLY A 282 7.11 -40.12 4.58
N PRO A 283 7.22 -39.55 5.80
CA PRO A 283 6.08 -39.03 6.56
C PRO A 283 5.39 -37.89 5.80
N ARG A 284 4.06 -37.95 5.68
CA ARG A 284 3.22 -36.93 5.02
C ARG A 284 3.46 -35.51 5.58
N TRP A 285 3.64 -35.38 6.89
CA TRP A 285 3.89 -34.09 7.53
C TRP A 285 5.20 -33.43 7.09
N ARG A 286 6.27 -34.21 6.83
CA ARG A 286 7.56 -33.68 6.35
C ARG A 286 7.43 -33.11 4.94
N ARG A 287 6.66 -33.77 4.06
CA ARG A 287 6.37 -33.28 2.71
C ARG A 287 5.53 -31.99 2.74
N GLY A 288 4.52 -31.94 3.61
CA GLY A 288 3.71 -30.74 3.81
C GLY A 288 4.56 -29.57 4.29
N LEU A 289 5.40 -29.79 5.31
CA LEU A 289 6.33 -28.78 5.82
C LEU A 289 7.32 -28.31 4.75
N GLY A 290 7.89 -29.22 3.97
CA GLY A 290 8.79 -28.89 2.87
C GLY A 290 8.14 -27.99 1.81
N LEU A 291 6.88 -28.26 1.44
CA LEU A 291 6.13 -27.42 0.51
C LEU A 291 5.85 -26.02 1.08
N VAL A 292 5.49 -25.92 2.36
CA VAL A 292 5.30 -24.62 3.03
C VAL A 292 6.60 -23.83 3.05
N LEU A 293 7.72 -24.46 3.42
CA LEU A 293 9.03 -23.80 3.46
C LEU A 293 9.46 -23.33 2.07
N LEU A 294 9.36 -24.17 1.05
CA LEU A 294 9.70 -23.79 -0.33
C LEU A 294 8.80 -22.67 -0.86
N GLY A 295 7.49 -22.75 -0.60
CA GLY A 295 6.55 -21.70 -0.97
C GLY A 295 6.83 -20.38 -0.24
N PHE A 296 7.15 -20.45 1.05
CA PHE A 296 7.49 -19.28 1.85
C PHE A 296 8.80 -18.65 1.39
N VAL A 297 9.85 -19.44 1.13
CA VAL A 297 11.11 -18.96 0.57
C VAL A 297 10.87 -18.32 -0.79
N ALA A 298 10.11 -18.94 -1.68
CA ALA A 298 9.78 -18.36 -2.98
C ALA A 298 9.04 -17.02 -2.86
N ALA A 299 8.16 -16.87 -1.87
CA ALA A 299 7.43 -15.63 -1.63
C ALA A 299 8.27 -14.54 -0.93
N ALA A 300 9.14 -14.92 0.01
CA ALA A 300 9.88 -13.99 0.86
C ALA A 300 11.25 -13.58 0.28
N LEU A 301 11.90 -14.46 -0.50
CA LEU A 301 13.24 -14.24 -1.03
C LEU A 301 13.36 -12.95 -1.87
N PRO A 302 12.41 -12.62 -2.78
CA PRO A 302 12.52 -11.38 -3.55
C PRO A 302 12.53 -10.13 -2.66
N TYR A 303 11.74 -10.11 -1.58
CA TYR A 303 11.74 -9.02 -0.62
C TYR A 303 13.06 -8.97 0.17
N ALA A 304 13.54 -10.12 0.65
CA ALA A 304 14.78 -10.21 1.40
C ALA A 304 16.02 -9.77 0.58
N LEU A 305 16.01 -10.01 -0.74
CA LEU A 305 17.08 -9.58 -1.63
C LEU A 305 17.01 -8.08 -1.98
N ALA A 306 15.80 -7.52 -2.05
CA ALA A 306 15.60 -6.12 -2.46
C ALA A 306 15.61 -5.13 -1.29
N ARG A 307 15.24 -5.58 -0.09
CA ARG A 307 15.16 -4.72 1.10
C ARG A 307 16.55 -4.55 1.71
N SER A 308 17.03 -3.30 1.74
CA SER A 308 18.20 -2.95 2.55
C SER A 308 17.93 -3.21 4.04
N PRO A 309 18.93 -3.65 4.84
CA PRO A 309 18.80 -3.77 6.28
C PRO A 309 18.48 -2.41 6.89
N THR A 310 17.39 -2.33 7.64
CA THR A 310 16.86 -1.06 8.16
C THR A 310 16.34 -1.25 9.58
N HIS A 311 16.50 -0.21 10.40
CA HIS A 311 15.90 -0.14 11.71
C HIS A 311 14.57 0.62 11.58
N HIS A 312 13.44 -0.08 11.72
CA HIS A 312 12.14 0.58 11.82
C HIS A 312 11.93 1.13 13.23
N GLU A 313 11.45 2.36 13.28
CA GLU A 313 11.13 3.10 14.51
C GLU A 313 9.69 2.82 14.88
N ILE A 314 9.52 1.90 15.84
CA ILE A 314 8.20 1.39 16.21
C ILE A 314 7.70 2.15 17.43
N TRP A 315 8.59 2.43 18.38
CA TRP A 315 8.16 2.83 19.72
C TRP A 315 7.75 4.29 19.81
N THR A 316 8.40 5.17 19.04
CA THR A 316 7.97 6.57 18.92
C THR A 316 6.54 6.64 18.37
N GLY A 317 6.28 5.95 17.25
CA GLY A 317 4.95 5.92 16.63
C GLY A 317 3.90 5.20 17.49
N VAL A 318 4.27 4.15 18.23
CA VAL A 318 3.36 3.51 19.20
C VAL A 318 3.01 4.48 20.33
N TRP A 319 3.99 5.18 20.89
CA TRP A 319 3.78 6.13 21.97
C TRP A 319 2.87 7.29 21.54
N GLU A 320 3.12 7.86 20.36
CA GLU A 320 2.27 8.89 19.74
C GLU A 320 0.88 8.36 19.36
N GLY A 321 0.75 7.08 19.04
CA GLY A 321 -0.55 6.45 18.82
C GLY A 321 -1.40 6.39 20.09
N LEU A 322 -0.80 6.39 21.28
CA LEU A 322 -1.57 6.39 22.53
C LEU A 322 -2.36 7.69 22.73
N GLY A 323 -1.86 8.81 22.19
CA GLY A 323 -2.50 10.13 22.29
C GLY A 323 -3.90 10.23 21.69
N ASP A 324 -4.23 9.31 20.77
CA ASP A 324 -5.58 9.22 20.20
C ASP A 324 -6.64 8.98 21.28
N PHE A 325 -6.28 8.30 22.38
CA PHE A 325 -7.19 7.90 23.45
C PHE A 325 -6.73 8.29 24.87
N ASP A 326 -5.52 8.85 24.99
CA ASP A 326 -4.94 9.37 26.24
C ASP A 326 -4.35 10.77 26.01
N ARG A 327 -4.89 11.78 26.69
CA ARG A 327 -4.50 13.19 26.44
C ARG A 327 -3.13 13.57 27.01
N THR A 328 -2.49 12.69 27.76
CA THR A 328 -1.16 12.94 28.34
C THR A 328 -0.01 12.57 27.40
N LYS A 329 -0.31 11.84 26.32
CA LYS A 329 0.63 11.36 25.30
C LYS A 329 0.53 12.22 24.04
N GLY A 330 1.57 12.16 23.19
CA GLY A 330 1.50 12.76 21.86
C GLY A 330 0.45 12.04 21.01
N HIS A 331 -0.22 12.74 20.09
CA HIS A 331 -1.39 12.29 19.30
C HIS A 331 -1.24 12.49 17.79
N VAL A 332 -0.14 13.13 17.38
CA VAL A 332 0.23 13.35 15.98
C VAL A 332 1.69 12.94 15.83
N TRP A 333 2.06 12.45 14.65
CA TRP A 333 3.44 12.15 14.32
C TRP A 333 4.33 13.39 14.50
N SER A 334 5.34 13.27 15.36
CA SER A 334 6.28 14.33 15.68
C SER A 334 5.63 15.58 16.29
N ASP A 335 4.74 15.39 17.27
CA ASP A 335 4.07 16.51 17.94
C ASP A 335 4.92 17.20 19.03
N ALA A 336 4.47 18.37 19.46
CA ALA A 336 5.15 19.17 20.47
C ALA A 336 5.29 18.44 21.82
N VAL A 337 4.42 17.46 22.11
CA VAL A 337 4.46 16.68 23.36
C VAL A 337 5.63 15.70 23.30
N ALA A 338 5.81 14.99 22.19
CA ALA A 338 6.96 14.11 21.99
C ALA A 338 8.29 14.86 22.10
N VAL A 339 8.38 16.06 21.49
CA VAL A 339 9.55 16.94 21.59
C VAL A 339 9.82 17.36 23.03
N LYS A 340 8.78 17.80 23.74
CA LYS A 340 8.91 18.23 25.13
C LYS A 340 9.41 17.09 26.01
N VAL A 341 8.82 15.90 25.87
CA VAL A 341 9.20 14.70 26.62
C VAL A 341 10.66 14.31 26.38
N LEU A 342 11.16 14.42 25.15
CA LEU A 342 12.58 14.19 24.85
C LEU A 342 13.48 15.26 25.45
N THR A 343 13.08 16.53 25.36
CA THR A 343 13.83 17.67 25.90
C THR A 343 13.93 17.59 27.42
N ASP A 344 12.83 17.29 28.09
CA ASP A 344 12.75 17.09 29.55
C ASP A 344 13.63 15.90 30.00
N ALA A 345 13.82 14.90 29.13
CA ALA A 345 14.72 13.77 29.36
C ALA A 345 16.19 14.06 29.01
N GLY A 346 16.53 15.28 28.59
CA GLY A 346 17.88 15.68 28.20
C GLY A 346 18.33 15.15 26.82
N LEU A 347 17.41 14.67 25.99
CA LEU A 347 17.69 14.17 24.65
C LEU A 347 17.48 15.27 23.61
N ASP A 348 18.43 15.45 22.69
CA ASP A 348 18.29 16.41 21.58
C ASP A 348 17.21 15.95 20.59
N PRO A 349 16.09 16.69 20.41
CA PRO A 349 15.02 16.30 19.50
C PRO A 349 15.40 16.36 18.00
N GLY A 350 16.48 17.05 17.61
CA GLY A 350 16.95 17.15 16.23
C GLY A 350 16.27 18.24 15.38
N VAL A 351 17.01 19.36 15.17
CA VAL A 351 16.81 20.54 14.29
C VAL A 351 15.47 21.36 14.40
N PRO A 352 15.45 22.66 14.01
CA PRO A 352 15.11 23.79 14.87
C PRO A 352 13.61 24.16 14.88
N THR A 353 13.23 24.98 15.86
CA THR A 353 11.89 25.52 16.15
C THR A 353 11.15 26.21 15.00
N ALA A 354 11.80 26.46 13.85
CA ALA A 354 11.26 27.26 12.74
C ALA A 354 10.78 26.45 11.51
N VAL A 355 10.94 25.13 11.50
CA VAL A 355 10.43 24.25 10.43
C VAL A 355 9.23 23.47 10.96
N GLU A 356 8.17 23.35 10.17
CA GLU A 356 6.92 22.66 10.55
C GLU A 356 7.22 21.29 11.18
N MET A 357 6.52 21.01 12.29
CA MET A 357 6.78 19.92 13.26
C MET A 357 6.93 18.51 12.66
N PHE A 358 6.39 18.26 11.47
CA PHE A 358 6.12 16.92 10.94
C PHE A 358 7.33 16.08 10.51
N ASP A 359 8.55 16.61 10.63
CA ASP A 359 9.73 16.00 10.00
C ASP A 359 11.00 15.96 10.87
N ARG A 360 10.90 16.28 12.17
CA ARG A 360 12.04 16.17 13.09
C ARG A 360 12.59 14.75 13.13
N GLU A 361 13.92 14.65 13.16
CA GLU A 361 14.66 13.40 13.28
C GLU A 361 14.54 12.91 14.75
N LEU A 362 13.31 12.63 15.22
CA LEU A 362 13.03 11.88 16.45
C LEU A 362 13.59 10.44 16.38
N SER A 363 14.00 10.06 15.17
CA SER A 363 14.71 8.88 14.74
C SER A 363 16.15 8.84 15.25
N SER A 364 16.36 8.30 16.45
CA SER A 364 17.67 7.78 16.87
C SER A 364 17.47 6.51 17.72
N PRO A 365 18.44 5.57 17.71
CA PRO A 365 18.34 4.36 18.54
C PRO A 365 18.12 4.66 20.03
N GLU A 366 18.69 5.77 20.50
CA GLU A 366 18.55 6.25 21.88
C GLU A 366 17.12 6.71 22.19
N LYS A 367 16.52 7.50 21.29
CA LYS A 367 15.11 7.96 21.40
C LYS A 367 14.13 6.80 21.32
N GLU A 368 14.35 5.84 20.41
CA GLU A 368 13.54 4.62 20.32
C GLU A 368 13.63 3.77 21.59
N ALA A 369 14.83 3.59 22.15
CA ALA A 369 15.00 2.89 23.41
C ALA A 369 14.31 3.62 24.57
N PHE A 370 14.33 4.95 24.56
CA PHE A 370 13.64 5.79 25.53
C PHE A 370 12.12 5.63 25.45
N PHE A 371 11.51 5.85 24.28
CA PHE A 371 10.06 5.67 24.10
C PHE A 371 9.61 4.22 24.37
N ARG A 372 10.42 3.23 23.99
CA ARG A 372 10.16 1.82 24.34
C ARG A 372 10.04 1.62 25.84
N ARG A 373 10.97 2.19 26.61
CA ARG A 373 10.95 2.09 28.07
C ARG A 373 9.68 2.73 28.64
N LEU A 374 9.35 3.95 28.22
CA LEU A 374 8.13 4.64 28.66
C LEU A 374 6.87 3.81 28.38
N VAL A 375 6.68 3.36 27.13
CA VAL A 375 5.50 2.55 26.78
C VAL A 375 5.43 1.27 27.61
N LEU A 376 6.55 0.54 27.74
CA LEU A 376 6.55 -0.72 28.48
C LEU A 376 6.36 -0.52 29.99
N GLU A 377 6.82 0.60 30.55
CA GLU A 377 6.61 0.96 31.95
C GLU A 377 5.14 1.31 32.22
N ASP A 378 4.52 2.10 31.35
CA ASP A 378 3.09 2.42 31.42
C ASP A 378 2.23 1.16 31.30
N VAL A 379 2.55 0.26 30.35
CA VAL A 379 1.82 -1.00 30.17
C VAL A 379 1.97 -1.94 31.38
N ARG A 380 3.16 -1.95 32.01
CA ARG A 380 3.40 -2.79 33.20
C ARG A 380 2.73 -2.24 34.45
N SER A 381 2.66 -0.92 34.58
CA SER A 381 2.03 -0.26 35.73
C SER A 381 0.51 -0.31 35.65
N ASP A 382 -0.07 -0.19 34.44
CA ASP A 382 -1.51 -0.32 34.22
C ASP A 382 -1.84 -1.08 32.92
N PRO A 383 -1.87 -2.43 32.97
CA PRO A 383 -2.26 -3.24 31.82
C PRO A 383 -3.71 -2.99 31.36
N LEU A 384 -4.61 -2.63 32.29
CA LEU A 384 -6.03 -2.40 31.99
C LEU A 384 -6.24 -1.09 31.22
N TRP A 385 -5.46 -0.05 31.52
CA TRP A 385 -5.42 1.18 30.73
C TRP A 385 -5.04 0.89 29.28
N PHE A 386 -3.98 0.12 29.05
CA PHE A 386 -3.55 -0.21 27.69
C PHE A 386 -4.58 -1.06 26.95
N LEU A 387 -5.15 -2.09 27.60
CA LEU A 387 -6.24 -2.89 27.04
C LEU A 387 -7.47 -2.04 26.69
N THR A 388 -7.78 -1.04 27.53
CA THR A 388 -8.88 -0.10 27.28
C THR A 388 -8.61 0.76 26.05
N ILE A 389 -7.37 1.25 25.87
CA ILE A 389 -6.96 1.98 24.66
C ILE A 389 -7.08 1.08 23.42
N LEU A 390 -6.62 -0.17 23.48
CA LEU A 390 -6.76 -1.11 22.36
C LEU A 390 -8.23 -1.37 22.03
N GLY A 391 -9.08 -1.59 23.04
CA GLY A 391 -10.52 -1.75 22.86
C GLY A 391 -11.16 -0.53 22.21
N LYS A 392 -10.85 0.69 22.68
CA LYS A 392 -11.32 1.94 22.08
C LYS A 392 -10.84 2.08 20.62
N ARG A 393 -9.59 1.73 20.34
CA ARG A 393 -9.03 1.75 18.97
C ARG A 393 -9.75 0.76 18.06
N VAL A 394 -10.03 -0.46 18.53
CA VAL A 394 -10.80 -1.47 17.77
C VAL A 394 -12.19 -0.93 17.46
N VAL A 395 -12.93 -0.47 18.48
CA VAL A 395 -14.28 0.11 18.30
C VAL A 395 -14.22 1.26 17.30
N ALA A 396 -13.34 2.24 17.53
CA ALA A 396 -13.17 3.39 16.65
C ALA A 396 -12.75 3.02 15.22
N THR A 397 -12.12 1.86 14.99
CA THR A 397 -11.77 1.38 13.66
C THR A 397 -12.96 0.69 12.99
N VAL A 398 -13.65 -0.22 13.69
CA VAL A 398 -14.73 -1.03 13.10
C VAL A 398 -16.04 -0.25 12.94
N THR A 399 -16.24 0.83 13.70
CA THR A 399 -17.43 1.68 13.62
C THR A 399 -17.23 2.91 12.73
N GLN A 400 -16.19 2.95 11.90
CA GLN A 400 -16.00 4.08 10.99
C GLN A 400 -17.06 4.06 9.90
N ASP A 401 -17.77 5.18 9.74
CA ASP A 401 -18.78 5.37 8.70
C ASP A 401 -18.23 5.06 7.29
N GLU A 402 -16.91 5.17 7.10
CA GLU A 402 -16.20 4.91 5.84
C GLU A 402 -16.08 3.43 5.48
N LEU A 403 -16.23 2.52 6.46
CA LEU A 403 -16.29 1.09 6.22
C LEU A 403 -17.69 0.62 5.78
N LEU A 404 -18.69 1.48 5.86
CA LEU A 404 -20.04 1.18 5.37
C LEU A 404 -20.07 1.31 3.85
N VAL A 405 -20.67 0.33 3.18
CA VAL A 405 -20.85 0.29 1.71
C VAL A 405 -21.56 1.54 1.16
N LEU A 406 -22.35 2.20 2.00
CA LEU A 406 -23.08 3.45 1.70
C LEU A 406 -22.56 4.66 2.49
N GLY A 407 -21.40 4.52 3.14
CA GLY A 407 -20.72 5.58 3.89
C GLY A 407 -20.50 6.80 3.01
N GLY A 408 -21.07 7.94 3.40
CA GLY A 408 -21.21 9.10 2.53
C GLY A 408 -19.88 9.60 1.95
N ARG A 409 -19.70 9.39 0.64
CA ARG A 409 -18.72 10.01 -0.29
C ARG A 409 -18.58 11.54 -0.13
N SER A 410 -19.55 12.17 0.53
CA SER A 410 -19.78 13.61 0.58
C SER A 410 -19.88 14.16 2.00
N ALA A 411 -19.59 13.35 3.02
CA ALA A 411 -19.47 13.85 4.38
C ALA A 411 -18.41 14.97 4.40
N PRO A 412 -18.79 16.24 4.64
CA PRO A 412 -17.82 17.29 4.84
C PRO A 412 -16.91 16.83 5.96
N SER A 413 -15.60 17.07 5.81
CA SER A 413 -14.68 16.79 6.89
C SER A 413 -15.19 17.42 8.18
N GLU A 414 -14.84 16.84 9.31
CA GLU A 414 -15.29 17.36 10.60
C GLU A 414 -14.92 18.85 10.76
N GLN A 415 -13.82 19.27 10.14
CA GLN A 415 -13.38 20.66 10.06
C GLN A 415 -14.22 21.52 9.09
N ALA A 416 -14.67 20.98 7.96
CA ALA A 416 -15.63 21.65 7.07
C ALA A 416 -17.02 21.82 7.73
N ARG A 417 -17.41 20.92 8.65
CA ARG A 417 -18.65 21.08 9.45
C ARG A 417 -18.50 22.07 10.60
N ARG A 418 -17.29 22.20 11.17
CA ARG A 418 -17.02 23.05 12.33
C ARG A 418 -16.57 24.47 11.98
N GLY A 419 -16.20 24.73 10.72
CA GLY A 419 -15.75 26.03 10.23
C GLY A 419 -14.23 26.21 10.31
N ARG A 420 -13.67 27.09 9.46
CA ARG A 420 -12.25 27.48 9.50
C ARG A 420 -11.94 28.10 10.87
N GLY A 421 -10.96 27.56 11.58
CA GLY A 421 -10.51 28.07 12.89
C GLY A 421 -11.07 27.33 14.11
N ALA A 422 -11.98 26.37 13.93
CA ALA A 422 -12.40 25.51 15.04
C ALA A 422 -11.24 24.62 15.52
N PRO A 423 -11.03 24.48 16.85
CA PRO A 423 -9.99 23.61 17.37
C PRO A 423 -10.18 22.18 16.89
N ILE A 424 -9.09 21.60 16.41
CA ILE A 424 -8.97 20.19 16.03
C ILE A 424 -9.28 19.38 17.30
N SER A 425 -10.38 18.61 17.32
CA SER A 425 -10.61 17.71 18.47
C SER A 425 -9.59 16.58 18.44
N PRO A 426 -9.26 15.99 19.60
CA PRO A 426 -8.45 14.78 19.67
C PRO A 426 -8.97 13.75 18.66
N ASN A 427 -8.03 13.12 17.96
CA ASN A 427 -8.31 12.29 16.80
C ASN A 427 -9.23 11.10 17.11
N GLN A 428 -9.32 10.64 18.37
CA GLN A 428 -10.17 9.52 18.81
C GLN A 428 -10.03 8.27 17.90
N GLY A 429 -8.87 8.12 17.24
CA GLY A 429 -8.59 7.05 16.28
C GLY A 429 -9.34 7.15 14.93
N ARG A 430 -9.90 8.31 14.56
CA ARG A 430 -10.61 8.50 13.27
C ARG A 430 -9.62 8.76 12.14
N ILE A 431 -9.64 7.95 11.09
CA ILE A 431 -8.70 8.10 9.96
C ILE A 431 -8.84 9.48 9.28
N ARG A 432 -10.03 10.11 9.31
CA ARG A 432 -10.33 11.44 8.72
C ARG A 432 -9.32 12.55 9.02
N PHE A 433 -8.72 12.60 10.22
CA PHE A 433 -7.81 13.70 10.57
C PHE A 433 -6.46 13.63 9.84
N PHE A 434 -5.99 12.42 9.49
CA PHE A 434 -4.78 12.25 8.67
C PHE A 434 -4.90 12.92 7.30
N TYR A 435 -6.11 13.03 6.75
CA TYR A 435 -6.36 13.65 5.46
C TYR A 435 -6.29 15.19 5.49
N HIS A 436 -6.30 15.83 6.67
CA HIS A 436 -6.26 17.29 6.84
C HIS A 436 -4.93 17.85 7.34
N LEU A 437 -4.03 17.00 7.85
CA LEU A 437 -2.70 17.40 8.34
C LEU A 437 -1.68 17.64 7.22
N VAL A 438 -2.08 17.51 5.94
CA VAL A 438 -1.21 17.80 4.80
C VAL A 438 -1.53 19.22 4.30
N PRO A 439 -0.59 20.18 4.42
CA PRO A 439 -0.74 21.51 3.83
C PRO A 439 -1.09 21.38 2.35
N SER A 440 -2.07 22.14 1.89
CA SER A 440 -2.32 22.29 0.46
C SER A 440 -1.43 23.41 -0.06
N ALA A 441 -1.11 23.42 -1.36
CA ALA A 441 -0.35 24.54 -1.95
C ALA A 441 -1.02 25.91 -1.70
N ALA A 442 -2.33 25.93 -1.46
CA ALA A 442 -3.10 27.13 -1.12
C ALA A 442 -2.91 27.62 0.34
N SER A 443 -2.33 26.81 1.24
CA SER A 443 -2.07 27.21 2.64
C SER A 443 -0.66 27.75 2.88
N VAL A 444 0.18 27.79 1.84
CA VAL A 444 1.56 28.31 1.88
C VAL A 444 1.69 29.60 1.06
N GLY A 445 0.57 30.34 0.92
CA GLY A 445 0.52 31.64 0.26
C GLY A 445 0.97 32.77 1.18
#